data_AF-A0A8X8BS18-F1
#
_entry.id   AF-A0A8X8BS18-F1
#
_cell.length_a   1.000
_cell.length_b   1.000
_cell.length_c   1.000
_cell.angle_alpha   90.00
_cell.angle_beta   90.00
_cell.angle_gamma   90.00
#
_symmetry.space_group_name_H-M   'P 1'
#
loop_
_entity.id
_entity.type
_entity.pdbx_description
1 polymer ?
#
loop_
_entity_poly.entity_id
_entity_poly.type
_entity_poly.pdbx_seq_one_letter_code
_entity_poly.pdbx_strand_id
1 'polypeptide(L)'
;MWTSSLFQPSFSSPLTIRVPVSALWPQSQSICTQMENEMARQMDNMRRSADLMNQLQHVLRREIVDAETAPSSAARRAPSCKVEKDGQHFSATLEVEDFTPVELTVKQVGRKVLLSGKKEKKEENQEGSYSYRYQEFRRELELPEDVNPEELSCSLNNGRLHIEAPRMALPSVPERVVPIKSDVSGRLKNGEEEKEEKKE
;
A
#
# COMPACT_ATOMS: atom_id res chain seq x y z
N MET A 1 -50.03 -48.62 41.16
CA MET A 1 -49.75 -47.17 41.22
C MET A 1 -49.62 -46.66 39.79
N TRP A 2 -50.22 -45.48 39.53
CA TRP A 2 -50.55 -44.78 38.27
C TRP A 2 -49.61 -44.96 37.05
N THR A 3 -50.12 -45.29 35.85
CA THR A 3 -50.52 -44.44 34.68
C THR A 3 -49.43 -43.43 34.26
N SER A 4 -48.99 -43.35 33.00
CA SER A 4 -49.74 -42.95 31.80
C SER A 4 -48.89 -43.32 30.55
N SER A 5 -49.42 -43.99 29.52
CA SER A 5 -50.10 -43.42 28.34
C SER A 5 -49.24 -42.38 27.60
N LEU A 6 -49.08 -42.32 26.28
CA LEU A 6 -49.67 -42.89 25.06
C LEU A 6 -48.70 -42.39 23.95
N PHE A 7 -48.61 -42.91 22.73
CA PHE A 7 -49.60 -42.68 21.68
C PHE A 7 -49.10 -43.39 20.41
N GLN A 8 -49.75 -44.50 20.06
CA GLN A 8 -49.95 -44.93 18.67
C GLN A 8 -50.89 -43.91 17.99
N PRO A 9 -50.85 -43.68 16.66
CA PRO A 9 -51.33 -44.66 15.69
C PRO A 9 -50.66 -44.49 14.29
N SER A 10 -51.06 -45.14 13.19
CA SER A 10 -51.56 -46.47 12.85
C SER A 10 -52.07 -46.33 11.40
N PHE A 11 -52.05 -47.44 10.64
CA PHE A 11 -52.75 -47.65 9.36
C PHE A 11 -52.27 -46.82 8.13
N SER A 12 -52.32 -47.27 6.89
CA SER A 12 -52.42 -48.59 6.24
C SER A 12 -52.50 -48.30 4.72
N SER A 13 -51.56 -48.88 3.96
CA SER A 13 -51.71 -49.45 2.60
C SER A 13 -52.18 -48.55 1.42
N PRO A 14 -52.20 -49.04 0.17
CA PRO A 14 -51.10 -49.54 -0.66
C PRO A 14 -51.07 -48.86 -2.06
N LEU A 15 -50.07 -49.22 -2.90
CA LEU A 15 -49.96 -48.95 -4.34
C LEU A 15 -49.90 -47.47 -4.78
N THR A 16 -48.72 -47.06 -5.23
CA THR A 16 -48.48 -46.65 -6.64
C THR A 16 -47.01 -46.28 -6.76
N ILE A 17 -46.31 -47.05 -7.58
CA ILE A 17 -45.01 -46.68 -8.11
C ILE A 17 -45.18 -45.35 -8.83
N ARG A 18 -44.68 -44.27 -8.24
CA ARG A 18 -44.33 -43.06 -8.97
C ARG A 18 -42.89 -42.76 -8.62
N VAL A 19 -41.98 -43.43 -9.32
CA VAL A 19 -40.60 -42.97 -9.44
C VAL A 19 -40.67 -41.50 -9.87
N PRO A 20 -40.18 -40.52 -9.10
CA PRO A 20 -39.94 -39.22 -9.68
C PRO A 20 -38.92 -39.46 -10.78
N VAL A 21 -39.24 -38.96 -11.97
CA VAL A 21 -38.39 -38.93 -13.15
C VAL A 21 -37.09 -38.21 -12.79
N SER A 22 -36.15 -38.94 -12.22
CA SER A 22 -34.77 -38.50 -11.96
C SER A 22 -33.77 -39.57 -12.41
N ALA A 23 -34.26 -40.63 -13.05
CA ALA A 23 -33.47 -41.71 -13.62
C ALA A 23 -33.42 -41.64 -15.16
N LEU A 24 -33.45 -40.44 -15.76
CA LEU A 24 -33.20 -40.30 -17.20
C LEU A 24 -32.70 -38.90 -17.60
N TRP A 25 -31.64 -38.39 -16.97
CA TRP A 25 -30.76 -37.47 -17.70
C TRP A 25 -29.37 -38.08 -17.90
N PRO A 26 -29.19 -38.93 -18.92
CA PRO A 26 -27.88 -39.44 -19.28
C PRO A 26 -27.23 -38.49 -20.30
N GLN A 27 -27.10 -37.18 -20.03
CA GLN A 27 -26.37 -36.30 -20.97
C GLN A 27 -25.94 -34.92 -20.47
N SER A 28 -25.58 -34.76 -19.19
CA SER A 28 -24.84 -33.54 -18.76
C SER A 28 -23.52 -33.83 -18.07
N GLN A 29 -23.28 -35.07 -17.66
CA GLN A 29 -22.02 -35.43 -17.00
C GLN A 29 -20.81 -35.30 -17.93
N SER A 30 -20.92 -35.59 -19.23
CA SER A 30 -19.79 -35.46 -20.14
C SER A 30 -19.30 -34.01 -20.27
N ILE A 31 -20.20 -33.03 -20.32
CA ILE A 31 -19.85 -31.61 -20.45
C ILE A 31 -19.38 -31.05 -19.10
N CYS A 32 -20.05 -31.37 -17.99
CA CYS A 32 -19.61 -30.92 -16.67
C CYS A 32 -18.25 -31.50 -16.30
N THR A 33 -18.03 -32.81 -16.49
CA THR A 33 -16.72 -33.44 -16.22
C THR A 33 -15.64 -32.96 -17.19
N GLN A 34 -15.98 -32.70 -18.46
CA GLN A 34 -15.04 -32.09 -19.42
C GLN A 34 -14.63 -30.69 -18.97
N MET A 35 -15.60 -29.88 -18.52
CA MET A 35 -15.33 -28.53 -18.02
C MET A 35 -14.53 -28.56 -16.72
N GLU A 36 -14.82 -29.47 -15.80
CA GLU A 36 -14.06 -29.68 -14.56
C GLU A 36 -12.62 -30.12 -14.86
N ASN A 37 -12.42 -31.03 -15.81
CA ASN A 37 -11.10 -31.49 -16.23
C ASN A 37 -10.31 -30.37 -16.94
N GLU A 38 -10.99 -29.54 -17.73
CA GLU A 38 -10.37 -28.37 -18.36
C GLU A 38 -10.03 -27.31 -17.30
N MET A 39 -10.94 -27.01 -16.37
CA MET A 39 -10.69 -26.09 -15.26
C MET A 39 -9.55 -26.58 -14.37
N ALA A 40 -9.46 -27.88 -14.10
CA ALA A 40 -8.34 -28.47 -13.35
C ALA A 40 -7.00 -28.24 -14.07
N ARG A 41 -6.96 -28.46 -15.39
CA ARG A 41 -5.79 -28.16 -16.22
C ARG A 41 -5.45 -26.66 -16.23
N GLN A 42 -6.45 -25.80 -16.36
CA GLN A 42 -6.27 -24.35 -16.34
C GLN A 42 -5.76 -23.86 -14.98
N MET A 43 -6.27 -24.41 -13.88
CA MET A 43 -5.80 -24.09 -12.52
C MET A 43 -4.37 -24.58 -12.28
N ASP A 44 -3.99 -25.76 -12.78
CA ASP A 44 -2.61 -26.23 -12.70
C ASP A 44 -1.65 -25.34 -13.50
N ASN A 45 -2.06 -24.91 -14.69
CA ASN A 45 -1.29 -23.96 -15.50
C ASN A 45 -1.16 -22.61 -14.80
N MET A 46 -2.25 -22.10 -14.23
CA MET A 46 -2.28 -20.85 -13.49
C MET A 46 -1.43 -20.93 -12.22
N ARG A 47 -1.45 -22.06 -11.52
CA ARG A 47 -0.62 -22.31 -10.34
C ARG A 47 0.86 -22.32 -10.69
N ARG A 48 1.25 -23.05 -11.74
CA ARG A 48 2.64 -23.06 -12.23
C ARG A 48 3.08 -21.68 -12.71
N SER A 49 2.20 -20.94 -13.38
CA SER A 49 2.45 -19.57 -13.79
C SER A 49 2.60 -18.63 -12.58
N ALA A 50 1.75 -18.78 -11.55
CA ALA A 50 1.83 -18.02 -10.31
C ALA A 50 3.10 -18.35 -9.52
N ASP A 51 3.53 -19.61 -9.49
CA ASP A 51 4.78 -20.02 -8.85
C ASP A 51 6.00 -19.45 -9.60
N LEU A 52 5.99 -19.47 -10.93
CA LEU A 52 7.03 -18.81 -11.74
C LEU A 52 7.05 -17.30 -11.51
N MET A 53 5.88 -16.65 -11.49
CA MET A 53 5.76 -15.22 -11.20
C MET A 53 6.22 -14.91 -9.79
N ASN A 54 5.92 -15.75 -8.80
CA ASN A 54 6.43 -15.61 -7.44
C ASN A 54 7.94 -15.81 -7.40
N GLN A 55 8.50 -16.77 -8.14
CA GLN A 55 9.94 -16.95 -8.26
C GLN A 55 10.61 -15.72 -8.91
N LEU A 56 10.04 -15.19 -10.00
CA LEU A 56 10.51 -13.95 -10.62
C LEU A 56 10.41 -12.78 -9.65
N GLN A 57 9.30 -12.65 -8.93
CA GLN A 57 9.15 -11.65 -7.88
C GLN A 57 10.19 -11.83 -6.76
N HIS A 58 10.53 -13.06 -6.38
CA HIS A 58 11.55 -13.32 -5.36
C HIS A 58 12.96 -13.02 -5.88
N VAL A 59 13.31 -13.34 -7.12
CA VAL A 59 14.60 -12.98 -7.71
C VAL A 59 14.73 -11.46 -7.82
N LEU A 60 13.70 -10.79 -8.34
CA LEU A 60 13.66 -9.32 -8.40
C LEU A 60 13.71 -8.69 -7.00
N ARG A 61 13.02 -9.25 -5.99
CA ARG A 61 13.09 -8.76 -4.60
C ARG A 61 14.40 -9.08 -3.90
N ARG A 62 15.05 -10.21 -4.20
CA ARG A 62 16.31 -10.64 -3.57
C ARG A 62 17.49 -9.87 -4.14
N GLU A 63 17.48 -9.53 -5.43
CA GLU A 63 18.38 -8.51 -5.96
C GLU A 63 18.16 -7.12 -5.32
N ILE A 64 16.96 -6.81 -4.82
CA ILE A 64 16.69 -5.56 -4.08
C ILE A 64 17.17 -5.65 -2.61
N VAL A 65 17.20 -6.84 -1.99
CA VAL A 65 17.60 -7.02 -0.58
C VAL A 65 19.11 -7.28 -0.44
N ASP A 66 19.78 -7.86 -1.45
CA ASP A 66 21.24 -8.01 -1.47
C ASP A 66 21.96 -6.81 -2.12
N ALA A 67 21.21 -5.86 -2.69
CA ALA A 67 21.70 -4.54 -3.13
C ALA A 67 21.49 -3.44 -2.06
N GLU A 68 21.70 -3.77 -0.78
CA GLU A 68 21.91 -2.80 0.31
C GLU A 68 23.28 -2.08 0.16
N THR A 69 23.61 -1.64 -1.06
CA THR A 69 24.59 -0.58 -1.36
C THR A 69 24.30 0.15 -2.70
N ALA A 70 23.11 0.03 -3.30
CA ALA A 70 22.69 0.89 -4.42
C ALA A 70 21.16 0.87 -4.65
N PRO A 71 20.45 2.02 -4.64
CA PRO A 71 18.99 2.04 -4.78
C PRO A 71 18.54 1.99 -6.25
N SER A 72 18.05 0.84 -6.73
CA SER A 72 17.33 0.75 -8.03
C SER A 72 15.83 1.06 -7.88
N SER A 73 15.55 2.36 -8.00
CA SER A 73 14.48 3.03 -8.77
C SER A 73 12.99 2.59 -8.78
N ALA A 74 12.45 1.78 -7.86
CA ALA A 74 10.98 1.56 -7.83
C ALA A 74 10.29 1.67 -6.46
N ALA A 75 11.02 1.67 -5.35
CA ALA A 75 10.46 2.16 -4.10
C ALA A 75 10.22 3.66 -4.25
N ARG A 76 8.96 4.10 -4.19
CA ARG A 76 8.58 5.52 -4.08
C ARG A 76 9.14 6.06 -2.77
N ARG A 77 10.44 6.35 -2.72
CA ARG A 77 11.05 7.14 -1.65
C ARG A 77 10.32 8.47 -1.65
N ALA A 78 9.55 8.69 -0.59
CA ALA A 78 8.91 9.97 -0.37
C ALA A 78 10.01 11.05 -0.39
N PRO A 79 9.77 12.19 -1.04
CA PRO A 79 10.71 13.30 -0.99
C PRO A 79 10.99 13.63 0.48
N SER A 80 12.27 13.68 0.85
CA SER A 80 12.62 14.12 2.20
C SER A 80 12.44 15.63 2.24
N CYS A 81 11.35 16.07 2.86
CA CYS A 81 11.12 17.48 3.12
C CYS A 81 11.85 17.82 4.42
N LYS A 82 12.80 18.75 4.37
CA LYS A 82 13.51 19.23 5.55
C LYS A 82 13.16 20.69 5.74
N VAL A 83 12.62 21.03 6.91
CA VAL A 83 12.44 22.42 7.30
C VAL A 83 13.75 22.86 7.95
N GLU A 84 14.40 23.86 7.38
CA GLU A 84 15.63 24.40 7.95
C GLU A 84 15.35 25.10 9.29
N LYS A 85 16.39 25.15 10.12
CA LYS A 85 16.33 25.54 11.53
C LYS A 85 15.82 26.97 11.77
N ASP A 86 15.99 27.85 10.78
CA ASP A 86 15.56 29.25 10.85
C ASP A 86 14.12 29.46 10.39
N GLY A 87 13.45 28.42 9.88
CA GLY A 87 12.03 28.45 9.51
C GLY A 87 11.67 29.41 8.37
N GLN A 88 12.63 30.14 7.80
CA GLN A 88 12.38 31.15 6.77
C GLN A 88 12.26 30.55 5.36
N HIS A 89 12.87 29.40 5.11
CA HIS A 89 12.91 28.76 3.81
C HIS A 89 12.28 27.37 3.85
N PHE A 90 11.63 27.01 2.75
CA PHE A 90 11.20 25.65 2.45
C PHE A 90 12.29 24.95 1.63
N SER A 91 12.65 23.73 2.02
CA SER A 91 13.57 22.88 1.28
C SER A 91 13.03 21.47 1.15
N ALA A 92 12.98 20.97 -0.08
CA ALA A 92 12.67 19.58 -0.39
C ALA A 92 13.80 18.97 -1.20
N THR A 93 14.22 17.76 -0.83
CA THR A 93 15.28 17.05 -1.53
C THR A 93 14.76 15.75 -2.12
N LEU A 94 15.07 15.50 -3.40
CA LEU A 94 14.70 14.30 -4.13
C LEU A 94 15.94 13.63 -4.71
N GLU A 95 16.08 12.33 -4.46
CA GLU A 95 17.15 11.52 -5.05
C GLU A 95 16.81 11.17 -6.50
N VAL A 96 17.73 11.48 -7.41
CA VAL A 96 17.65 11.34 -8.87
C VAL A 96 19.01 10.93 -9.47
N GLU A 97 19.80 10.15 -8.73
CA GLU A 97 21.21 9.78 -9.06
C GLU A 97 21.39 9.16 -10.47
N ASP A 98 20.36 8.50 -11.00
CA ASP A 98 20.40 7.88 -12.33
C ASP A 98 20.24 8.87 -13.49
N PHE A 99 19.92 10.14 -13.23
CA PHE A 99 19.53 11.12 -14.26
C PHE A 99 20.44 12.35 -14.27
N THR A 100 20.73 12.84 -15.48
CA THR A 100 21.45 14.10 -15.71
C THR A 100 20.47 15.29 -15.74
N PRO A 101 20.94 16.54 -15.54
CA PRO A 101 20.06 17.72 -15.60
C PRO A 101 19.23 17.83 -16.88
N VAL A 102 19.79 17.39 -18.02
CA VAL A 102 19.14 17.48 -19.34
C VAL A 102 18.02 16.46 -19.51
N GLU A 103 18.11 15.33 -18.80
CA GLU A 103 17.10 14.27 -18.78
C GLU A 103 15.96 14.56 -17.80
N LEU A 104 16.11 15.60 -16.97
CA LEU A 104 15.14 16.03 -15.95
C LEU A 104 14.32 17.21 -16.45
N THR A 105 13.08 17.30 -15.97
CA THR A 105 12.19 18.41 -16.22
C THR A 105 11.37 18.68 -14.98
N VAL A 106 11.45 19.92 -14.49
CA VAL A 106 10.64 20.42 -13.38
C VAL A 106 9.60 21.37 -13.95
N LYS A 107 8.34 21.18 -13.57
CA LYS A 107 7.23 22.05 -13.94
C LYS A 107 6.44 22.43 -12.71
N GLN A 108 6.04 23.68 -12.63
CA GLN A 108 5.12 24.14 -11.60
C GLN A 108 3.75 24.37 -12.22
N VAL A 109 2.72 23.84 -11.56
CA VAL A 109 1.31 24.04 -11.93
C VAL A 109 0.57 24.46 -10.66
N GLY A 110 0.32 25.76 -10.53
CA GLY A 110 -0.21 26.33 -9.29
C GLY A 110 0.76 26.11 -8.13
N ARG A 111 0.32 25.35 -7.11
CA ARG A 111 1.13 24.96 -5.94
C ARG A 111 1.74 23.57 -6.02
N LYS A 112 1.64 22.91 -7.18
CA LYS A 112 2.20 21.58 -7.40
C LYS A 112 3.48 21.66 -8.23
N VAL A 113 4.53 21.00 -7.76
CA VAL A 113 5.79 20.83 -8.48
C VAL A 113 5.83 19.41 -9.04
N LEU A 114 5.83 19.31 -10.36
CA LEU A 114 5.91 18.07 -11.12
C LEU A 114 7.35 17.88 -11.60
N LEU A 115 7.99 16.84 -11.11
CA LEU A 115 9.30 16.38 -11.56
C LEU A 115 9.12 15.17 -12.47
N SER A 116 9.71 15.23 -13.66
CA SER A 116 9.79 14.10 -14.57
C SER A 116 11.23 13.89 -15.02
N GLY A 117 11.66 12.63 -15.12
CA GLY A 117 12.95 12.28 -15.72
C GLY A 117 12.76 11.22 -16.78
N LYS A 118 13.43 11.36 -17.91
CA LYS A 118 13.40 10.41 -19.04
C LYS A 118 14.81 10.17 -19.54
N LYS A 119 15.21 8.90 -19.58
CA LYS A 119 16.54 8.47 -19.98
C LYS A 119 16.44 7.29 -20.94
N GLU A 120 17.15 7.38 -22.04
CA GLU A 120 17.29 6.31 -23.02
C GLU A 120 18.78 6.04 -23.23
N LYS A 121 19.19 4.78 -23.06
CA LYS A 121 20.57 4.33 -23.27
C LYS A 121 20.59 3.21 -24.29
N LYS A 122 21.37 3.40 -25.35
CA LYS A 122 21.72 2.36 -26.31
C LYS A 122 23.11 1.86 -25.97
N GLU A 123 23.25 0.57 -25.71
CA GLU A 123 24.54 -0.08 -25.49
C GLU A 123 24.80 -1.08 -26.60
N GLU A 124 26.02 -1.11 -27.11
CA GLU A 124 26.48 -2.09 -28.09
C GLU A 124 27.47 -3.01 -27.38
N ASN A 125 27.21 -4.31 -27.44
CA ASN A 125 28.13 -5.31 -26.91
C ASN A 125 29.24 -5.58 -27.92
N GLN A 126 30.37 -6.08 -27.43
CA GLN A 126 31.54 -6.43 -28.26
C GLN A 126 31.22 -7.47 -29.35
N GLU A 127 30.13 -8.22 -29.19
CA GLU A 127 29.65 -9.24 -30.13
C GLU A 127 28.72 -8.67 -31.24
N GLY A 128 28.54 -7.35 -31.30
CA GLY A 128 27.73 -6.66 -32.31
C GLY A 128 26.22 -6.63 -32.01
N SER A 129 25.80 -7.07 -30.82
CA SER A 129 24.40 -6.97 -30.38
C SER A 129 24.10 -5.61 -29.74
N TYR A 130 22.94 -5.03 -30.03
CA TYR A 130 22.45 -3.81 -29.37
C TYR A 130 21.48 -4.12 -28.24
N SER A 131 21.62 -3.44 -27.11
CA SER A 131 20.61 -3.38 -26.06
C SER A 131 20.10 -1.94 -25.89
N TYR A 132 18.81 -1.81 -25.61
CA TYR A 132 18.15 -0.53 -25.37
C TYR A 132 17.56 -0.54 -23.97
N ARG A 133 17.89 0.48 -23.17
CA ARG A 133 17.32 0.70 -21.83
C ARG A 133 16.58 2.03 -21.81
N TYR A 134 15.31 1.99 -21.45
CA TYR A 134 14.48 3.17 -21.24
C TYR A 134 14.07 3.26 -19.77
N GLN A 135 14.24 4.43 -19.16
CA GLN A 135 13.84 4.71 -17.78
C GLN A 135 13.08 6.03 -17.74
N GLU A 136 11.86 6.01 -17.19
CA GLU A 136 11.04 7.20 -16.94
C GLU A 136 10.57 7.19 -15.48
N PHE A 137 10.56 8.36 -14.85
CA PHE A 137 9.89 8.54 -13.57
C PHE A 137 9.12 9.86 -13.52
N ARG A 138 8.11 9.89 -12.63
CA ARG A 138 7.34 11.08 -12.31
C ARG A 138 7.14 11.17 -10.81
N ARG A 139 7.36 12.35 -10.25
CA ARG A 139 7.10 12.69 -8.85
C ARG A 139 6.37 14.02 -8.79
N GLU A 140 5.48 14.13 -7.82
CA GLU A 140 4.71 15.34 -7.56
C GLU A 140 4.96 15.76 -6.10
N LEU A 141 5.16 17.05 -5.90
CA LEU A 141 5.22 17.67 -4.58
C LEU A 141 4.19 18.78 -4.51
N GLU A 142 3.50 18.86 -3.39
CA GLU A 142 2.60 19.98 -3.10
C GLU A 142 3.33 20.95 -2.17
N LEU A 143 3.36 22.22 -2.56
CA LEU A 143 3.97 23.28 -1.76
C LEU A 143 3.03 23.63 -0.60
N PRO A 144 3.54 23.73 0.64
CA PRO A 144 2.79 24.22 1.78
C PRO A 144 2.20 25.61 1.54
N GLU A 145 1.16 25.95 2.31
CA GLU A 145 0.41 27.17 2.03
C GLU A 145 1.20 28.46 2.26
N ASP A 146 2.20 28.38 3.13
CA ASP A 146 3.06 29.46 3.59
C ASP A 146 4.34 29.59 2.75
N VAL A 147 4.47 28.86 1.64
CA VAL A 147 5.60 28.98 0.71
C VAL A 147 5.23 29.90 -0.46
N ASN A 148 6.15 30.78 -0.86
CA ASN A 148 5.99 31.62 -2.04
C ASN A 148 6.26 30.80 -3.32
N PRO A 149 5.24 30.51 -4.15
CA PRO A 149 5.42 29.69 -5.34
C PRO A 149 6.15 30.41 -6.48
N GLU A 150 6.18 31.75 -6.49
CA GLU A 150 6.81 32.54 -7.58
C GLU A 150 8.34 32.57 -7.47
N GLU A 151 8.87 32.39 -6.26
CA GLU A 151 10.30 32.40 -5.96
C GLU A 151 10.84 30.97 -5.78
N LEU A 152 10.21 30.00 -6.45
CA LEU A 152 10.69 28.62 -6.47
C LEU A 152 11.98 28.51 -7.29
N SER A 153 12.99 27.91 -6.69
CA SER A 153 14.27 27.60 -7.33
C SER A 153 14.57 26.10 -7.24
N CYS A 154 15.31 25.59 -8.23
CA CYS A 154 15.70 24.19 -8.29
C CYS A 154 17.19 24.07 -8.63
N SER A 155 17.91 23.23 -7.92
CA SER A 155 19.32 22.93 -8.20
C SER A 155 19.59 21.43 -8.09
N LEU A 156 20.52 20.91 -8.89
CA LEU A 156 20.91 19.50 -8.87
C LEU A 156 22.36 19.38 -8.39
N ASN A 157 22.57 18.71 -7.26
CA ASN A 157 23.90 18.48 -6.69
C ASN A 157 24.06 17.00 -6.33
N ASN A 158 25.09 16.34 -6.85
CA ASN A 158 25.45 14.96 -6.53
C ASN A 158 24.25 13.98 -6.60
N GLY A 159 23.45 14.06 -7.66
CA GLY A 159 22.27 13.20 -7.84
C GLY A 159 21.10 13.51 -6.90
N ARG A 160 21.13 14.64 -6.19
CA ARG A 160 20.03 15.13 -5.35
C ARG A 160 19.50 16.43 -5.93
N LEU A 161 18.22 16.44 -6.30
CA LEU A 161 17.50 17.63 -6.71
C LEU A 161 16.99 18.34 -5.46
N HIS A 162 17.44 19.58 -5.29
CA HIS A 162 17.00 20.50 -4.25
C HIS A 162 15.96 21.43 -4.84
N ILE A 163 14.83 21.55 -4.15
CA ILE A 163 13.73 22.45 -4.48
C ILE A 163 13.57 23.38 -3.29
N GLU A 164 13.76 24.67 -3.53
CA GLU A 164 13.84 25.68 -2.48
C GLU A 164 12.95 26.87 -2.82
N ALA A 165 12.29 27.41 -1.79
CA ALA A 165 11.50 28.62 -1.92
C ALA A 165 11.42 29.35 -0.56
N PRO A 166 11.37 30.68 -0.56
CA PRO A 166 11.15 31.44 0.66
C PRO A 166 9.71 31.22 1.17
N ARG A 167 9.57 31.21 2.50
CA ARG A 167 8.25 31.26 3.12
C ARG A 167 7.74 32.69 3.11
N MET A 168 6.45 32.84 2.88
CA MET A 168 5.75 34.10 3.02
C MET A 168 5.82 34.52 4.49
N ALA A 169 6.11 35.79 4.75
CA ALA A 169 6.16 36.32 6.10
C ALA A 169 4.78 36.20 6.77
N LEU A 170 4.63 35.18 7.64
CA LEU A 170 3.49 35.11 8.54
C LEU A 170 3.71 36.11 9.69
N PRO A 171 2.67 36.85 10.12
CA PRO A 171 2.79 37.70 11.29
C PRO A 171 3.16 36.85 12.50
N SER A 172 4.09 37.32 13.35
CA SER A 172 4.53 36.57 14.52
C SER A 172 3.34 36.34 15.46
N VAL A 173 2.84 35.11 15.51
CA VAL A 173 1.82 34.72 16.47
C VAL A 173 2.53 34.46 17.80
N PRO A 174 2.17 35.14 18.90
CA PRO A 174 2.82 34.92 20.18
C PRO A 174 2.67 33.46 20.64
N GLU A 175 3.74 32.88 21.15
CA GLU A 175 3.74 31.56 21.76
C GLU A 175 2.75 31.53 22.93
N ARG A 176 1.88 30.52 22.95
CA ARG A 176 0.94 30.30 24.07
C ARG A 176 1.05 28.87 24.57
N VAL A 177 1.09 28.73 25.90
CA VAL A 177 0.99 27.41 26.53
C VAL A 177 -0.43 26.88 26.30
N VAL A 178 -0.56 25.75 25.61
CA VAL A 178 -1.83 25.05 25.42
C VAL A 178 -1.93 23.97 26.50
N PRO A 179 -2.80 24.14 27.52
CA PRO A 179 -2.93 23.15 28.59
C PRO A 179 -3.54 21.85 28.04
N ILE A 180 -2.89 20.72 28.33
CA ILE A 180 -3.37 19.38 28.00
C ILE A 180 -4.38 18.97 29.08
N LYS A 181 -5.66 18.82 28.71
CA LYS A 181 -6.67 18.25 29.60
C LYS A 181 -6.59 16.73 29.49
N SER A 182 -6.32 16.06 30.61
CA SER A 182 -6.42 14.61 30.71
C SER A 182 -7.77 14.24 31.31
N ASP A 183 -8.63 13.57 30.53
CA ASP A 183 -9.88 13.00 31.03
C ASP A 183 -9.58 11.65 31.72
N VAL A 184 -8.75 11.67 32.77
CA VAL A 184 -8.61 10.51 33.65
C VAL A 184 -9.71 10.59 34.71
N SER A 185 -10.96 10.42 34.29
CA SER A 185 -12.07 10.17 35.20
C SER A 185 -12.96 9.09 34.63
N GLY A 186 -12.67 7.86 35.05
CA GLY A 186 -13.33 6.65 34.55
C GLY A 186 -13.09 5.40 35.40
N ARG A 187 -13.22 5.53 36.73
CA ARG A 187 -13.74 4.49 37.66
C ARG A 187 -12.94 3.18 37.82
N LEU A 188 -12.34 2.98 38.99
CA LEU A 188 -12.63 1.84 39.88
C LEU A 188 -12.46 2.26 41.35
N LYS A 189 -13.56 2.17 42.12
CA LYS A 189 -13.58 2.08 43.58
C LYS A 189 -13.42 0.60 43.96
N ASN A 190 -12.80 0.28 45.11
CA ASN A 190 -13.43 -0.47 46.21
C ASN A 190 -12.44 -0.80 47.35
N GLY A 191 -12.91 -0.62 48.60
CA GLY A 191 -12.49 -1.26 49.87
C GLY A 191 -11.12 -0.86 50.43
N GLU A 192 -10.89 -0.67 51.73
CA GLU A 192 -11.58 -1.21 52.91
C GLU A 192 -11.65 -0.18 54.06
N GLU A 193 -12.69 -0.33 54.89
CA GLU A 193 -12.76 0.19 56.25
C GLU A 193 -11.69 -0.49 57.12
N GLU A 194 -11.03 0.26 58.01
CA GLU A 194 -10.98 -0.15 59.42
C GLU A 194 -10.77 1.05 60.35
N LYS A 195 -11.50 0.98 61.47
CA LYS A 195 -11.52 1.85 62.66
C LYS A 195 -10.12 1.92 63.29
N GLU A 196 -9.76 2.83 64.19
CA GLU A 196 -10.43 3.15 65.45
C GLU A 196 -9.66 4.30 66.15
N GLU A 197 -10.40 5.24 66.76
CA GLU A 197 -10.21 5.89 68.08
C GLU A 197 -8.77 6.08 68.63
N LYS A 198 -8.35 7.21 69.21
CA LYS A 198 -8.88 7.88 70.42
C LYS A 198 -7.93 9.06 70.71
N LYS A 199 -8.39 10.32 70.71
CA LYS A 199 -8.94 11.09 71.84
C LYS A 199 -7.90 11.38 72.95
N GLU A 200 -7.75 12.69 73.17
CA GLU A 200 -7.21 13.40 74.34
C GLU A 200 -5.71 13.73 74.35
#